data_AF-A0A7S1AYU0-F1
#
_entry.id   AF-A0A7S1AYU0-F1
#
_cell.length_a   1.000
_cell.length_b   1.000
_cell.length_c   1.000
_cell.angle_alpha   90.00
_cell.angle_beta   90.00
_cell.angle_gamma   90.00
#
_symmetry.space_group_name_H-M   'P 1'
#
loop_
_entity.id
_entity.type
_entity.pdbx_description
1 polymer ?
#
loop_
_entity_poly.entity_id
_entity_poly.type
_entity_poly.pdbx_seq_one_letter_code
_entity_poly.pdbx_strand_id
1 'polypeptide(L)'
;MEDAKKLETLKNIFFELDTDGSETLDLQEFREYLHNENVRSLFWALGVEPRDAIGCFETLDLDDSRKLDIHEFVMGCMSLLGAAKTIDLATVMKENKRMLRRIRAVDGKLVEQLQNVERAIHQLQAQRLREK
;
A
#
# COMPACT_ATOMS: atom_id res chain seq x y z
N MET A 1 9.45 24.77 -4.97
CA MET A 1 10.77 24.30 -5.48
C MET A 1 11.52 23.48 -4.43
N GLU A 2 11.29 23.72 -3.14
CA GLU A 2 11.87 22.92 -2.04
C GLU A 2 11.16 21.55 -1.83
N ASP A 3 9.82 21.52 -1.87
CA ASP A 3 9.05 20.28 -1.67
C ASP A 3 9.30 19.23 -2.76
N ALA A 4 9.52 19.65 -4.00
CA ALA A 4 9.86 18.76 -5.12
C ALA A 4 11.22 18.07 -4.91
N LYS A 5 12.18 18.78 -4.28
CA LYS A 5 13.49 18.21 -3.96
C LYS A 5 13.39 17.20 -2.83
N LYS A 6 12.59 17.49 -1.79
CA LYS A 6 12.28 16.55 -0.70
C LYS A 6 11.58 15.30 -1.23
N LEU A 7 10.66 15.46 -2.18
CA LEU A 7 9.95 14.34 -2.81
C LEU A 7 10.91 13.39 -3.54
N GLU A 8 11.81 13.95 -4.35
CA GLU A 8 12.77 13.15 -5.12
C GLU A 8 13.76 12.43 -4.20
N THR A 9 14.22 13.12 -3.14
CA THR A 9 15.06 12.50 -2.11
C THR A 9 14.36 11.31 -1.44
N LEU A 10 13.10 11.46 -1.01
CA LEU A 10 12.34 10.37 -0.39
C LEU A 10 12.14 9.17 -1.35
N LYS A 11 11.90 9.42 -2.63
CA LYS A 11 11.78 8.36 -3.64
C LYS A 11 13.09 7.59 -3.81
N ASN A 12 14.22 8.27 -3.94
CA ASN A 12 15.51 7.61 -4.11
C ASN A 12 15.81 6.70 -2.93
N ILE A 13 15.48 7.14 -1.73
CA ILE A 13 15.66 6.36 -0.51
C ILE A 13 14.76 5.14 -0.47
N PHE A 14 13.51 5.27 -0.90
CA PHE A 14 12.62 4.13 -1.02
C PHE A 14 13.24 3.04 -1.91
N PHE A 15 13.80 3.41 -3.06
CA PHE A 15 14.46 2.45 -3.96
C PHE A 15 15.78 1.89 -3.41
N GLU A 16 16.51 2.64 -2.59
CA GLU A 16 17.69 2.12 -1.88
C GLU A 16 17.32 1.10 -0.80
N LEU A 17 16.10 1.20 -0.27
CA LEU A 17 15.60 0.34 0.79
C LEU A 17 14.90 -0.92 0.34
N ASP A 18 14.26 -0.87 -0.82
CA ASP A 18 13.60 -2.00 -1.46
C ASP A 18 14.67 -2.94 -2.03
N THR A 19 15.36 -3.64 -1.13
CA THR A 19 16.51 -4.49 -1.48
C THR A 19 16.11 -5.75 -2.22
N ASP A 20 14.88 -6.21 -2.00
CA ASP A 20 14.31 -7.38 -2.67
C ASP A 20 13.58 -7.02 -3.98
N GLY A 21 13.38 -5.73 -4.26
CA GLY A 21 12.70 -5.23 -5.45
C GLY A 21 11.21 -5.55 -5.46
N SER A 22 10.60 -5.70 -4.28
CA SER A 22 9.18 -6.00 -4.11
C SER A 22 8.26 -4.79 -4.37
N GLU A 23 8.83 -3.62 -4.64
CA GLU A 23 8.14 -2.33 -4.75
C GLU A 23 7.42 -1.93 -3.44
N THR A 24 7.77 -2.58 -2.33
CA THR A 24 7.22 -2.36 -0.99
C THR A 24 8.32 -2.46 0.05
N LEU A 25 8.19 -1.74 1.16
CA LEU A 25 9.09 -1.88 2.31
C LEU A 25 8.38 -2.62 3.42
N ASP A 26 8.93 -3.76 3.82
CA ASP A 26 8.45 -4.44 5.03
C ASP A 26 9.08 -3.86 6.31
N LEU A 27 8.61 -4.33 7.47
CA LEU A 27 9.11 -3.85 8.76
C LEU A 27 10.61 -4.15 8.98
N GLN A 28 11.13 -5.23 8.38
CA GLN A 28 12.53 -5.60 8.52
C GLN A 28 13.40 -4.66 7.70
N GLU A 29 13.05 -4.42 6.43
CA GLU A 29 13.72 -3.45 5.56
C GLU A 29 13.68 -2.04 6.17
N PHE A 30 12.52 -1.65 6.72
CA PHE A 30 12.37 -0.35 7.39
C PHE A 30 13.10 -0.27 8.75
N ARG A 31 13.38 -1.39 9.41
CA ARG A 31 14.23 -1.41 10.61
C ARG A 31 15.70 -1.30 10.25
N GLU A 32 16.15 -2.05 9.25
CA GLU A 32 17.51 -1.97 8.73
C GLU A 32 17.82 -0.56 8.22
N TYR A 33 16.82 0.09 7.62
CA TYR A 33 16.85 1.51 7.28
C TYR A 33 17.18 2.43 8.46
N LEU A 34 16.52 2.26 9.60
CA LEU A 34 16.69 3.13 10.77
C LEU A 34 18.01 2.90 11.51
N HIS A 35 18.69 1.78 11.24
CA HIS A 35 20.06 1.53 11.66
C HIS A 35 21.11 2.20 10.76
N ASN A 36 20.73 2.71 9.58
CA ASN A 36 21.63 3.43 8.69
C ASN A 36 21.77 4.91 9.12
N GLU A 37 23.00 5.34 9.46
CA GLU A 37 23.25 6.70 9.94
C GLU A 37 22.90 7.79 8.92
N ASN A 38 23.11 7.56 7.62
CA ASN A 38 22.81 8.53 6.55
C ASN A 38 21.30 8.81 6.46
N VAL A 39 20.52 7.78 6.74
CA VAL A 39 19.07 7.83 6.74
C VAL A 39 18.55 8.50 8.00
N ARG A 40 19.10 8.10 9.14
CA ARG A 40 18.70 8.64 10.44
C ARG A 40 18.95 10.14 10.49
N SER A 41 20.09 10.58 9.95
CA SER A 41 20.43 11.99 9.79
C SER A 41 19.52 12.71 8.80
N LEU A 42 18.99 12.02 7.79
CA LEU A 42 18.00 12.60 6.89
C LEU A 42 16.63 12.76 7.55
N PHE A 43 16.12 11.76 8.27
CA PHE A 43 14.89 11.89 9.08
C PHE A 43 15.04 13.02 10.11
N TRP A 44 16.22 13.12 10.73
CA TRP A 44 16.56 14.23 11.62
C TRP A 44 16.57 15.59 10.90
N ALA A 45 17.15 15.67 9.70
CA ALA A 45 17.14 16.88 8.87
C ALA A 45 15.73 17.26 8.40
N LEU A 46 14.85 16.28 8.31
CA LEU A 46 13.43 16.42 8.05
C LEU A 46 12.66 16.80 9.35
N GLY A 47 13.25 16.68 10.53
CA GLY A 47 12.61 17.03 11.80
C GLY A 47 11.72 15.91 12.36
N VAL A 48 11.86 14.70 11.82
CA VAL A 48 11.26 13.49 12.36
C VAL A 48 12.29 12.82 13.26
N GLU A 49 11.97 12.63 14.54
CA GLU A 49 12.82 11.91 15.47
C GLU A 49 12.32 10.45 15.59
N PRO A 50 12.90 9.49 14.85
CA PRO A 50 12.49 8.10 14.97
C PRO A 50 12.98 7.54 16.32
N ARG A 51 12.15 7.70 17.36
CA ARG A 51 12.38 7.08 18.67
C ARG A 51 11.98 5.61 18.67
N ASP A 52 11.04 5.23 17.80
CA ASP A 52 10.60 3.86 17.58
C ASP A 52 10.29 3.63 16.09
N ALA A 53 11.06 2.74 15.47
CA ALA A 53 10.86 2.29 14.10
C ALA A 53 9.47 1.74 13.86
N ILE A 54 8.95 1.01 14.85
CA ILE A 54 7.70 0.29 14.77
C ILE A 54 6.54 1.29 14.78
N GLY A 55 6.51 2.21 15.76
CA GLY A 55 5.47 3.24 15.82
C GLY A 55 5.47 4.17 14.60
N CYS A 56 6.64 4.49 14.04
CA CYS A 56 6.71 5.23 12.77
C CYS A 56 6.14 4.42 11.62
N PHE A 57 6.54 3.16 11.45
CA PHE A 57 6.04 2.28 10.41
C PHE A 57 4.51 2.11 10.47
N GLU A 58 3.97 1.85 11.67
CA GLU A 58 2.52 1.75 11.91
C GLU A 58 1.76 3.04 11.59
N THR A 59 2.41 4.20 11.75
CA THR A 59 1.82 5.50 11.39
C THR A 59 1.81 5.73 9.88
N LEU A 60 2.84 5.23 9.17
CA LEU A 60 2.98 5.33 7.72
C LEU A 60 2.09 4.31 6.98
N ASP A 61 1.86 3.15 7.59
CA ASP A 61 1.02 2.07 7.04
C ASP A 61 -0.47 2.44 7.16
N LEU A 62 -0.96 3.18 6.16
CA LEU A 62 -2.32 3.70 6.16
C LEU A 62 -3.37 2.62 5.95
N ASP A 63 -2.99 1.43 5.47
CA ASP A 63 -3.91 0.37 5.10
C ASP A 63 -3.76 -0.94 5.88
N ASP A 64 -2.87 -0.96 6.86
CA ASP A 64 -2.57 -2.08 7.77
C ASP A 64 -2.12 -3.33 6.99
N SER A 65 -1.46 -3.13 5.84
CA SER A 65 -0.90 -4.22 5.03
C SER A 65 0.40 -4.77 5.59
N ARG A 66 0.97 -4.10 6.60
CA ARG A 66 2.31 -4.33 7.16
C ARG A 66 3.43 -4.18 6.14
N LYS A 67 3.14 -3.42 5.09
CA LYS A 67 4.06 -3.06 4.01
C LYS A 67 3.83 -1.58 3.70
N LEU A 68 4.90 -0.87 3.37
CA LEU A 68 4.80 0.50 2.89
C LEU A 68 5.07 0.51 1.40
N ASP A 69 4.09 0.88 0.59
CA ASP A 69 4.39 1.23 -0.79
C ASP A 69 5.07 2.61 -0.87
N ILE A 70 5.64 2.92 -2.05
CA ILE A 70 6.32 4.20 -2.29
C ILE A 70 5.43 5.40 -1.95
N HIS A 71 4.11 5.27 -2.15
CA HIS A 71 3.19 6.34 -1.89
C HIS A 71 2.96 6.54 -0.39
N GLU A 72 2.72 5.47 0.37
CA GLU A 72 2.59 5.47 1.83
C GLU A 72 3.86 6.00 2.50
N PHE A 73 5.02 5.54 2.07
CA PHE A 73 6.30 6.03 2.57
C PHE A 73 6.48 7.53 2.32
N VAL A 74 6.35 7.97 1.06
CA VAL A 74 6.60 9.36 0.68
C VAL A 74 5.57 10.30 1.31
N MET A 75 4.29 9.95 1.27
CA MET A 75 3.22 10.81 1.79
C MET A 75 3.20 10.84 3.30
N GLY A 76 3.44 9.69 3.95
CA GLY A 76 3.53 9.65 5.39
C GLY A 76 4.73 10.44 5.90
N CYS A 77 5.90 10.35 5.25
CA CYS A 77 7.03 11.23 5.55
C CYS A 77 6.70 12.71 5.32
N MET A 78 6.07 13.06 4.19
CA MET A 78 5.63 14.44 3.91
C MET A 78 4.59 14.98 4.91
N SER A 79 3.73 14.10 5.45
CA SER A 79 2.78 14.45 6.50
C SER A 79 3.48 14.73 7.82
N LEU A 80 4.46 13.89 8.20
CA LEU A 80 5.29 14.10 9.39
C LEU A 80 6.11 15.40 9.30
N LEU A 81 6.45 15.82 8.08
CA LEU A 81 7.16 17.07 7.76
C LEU A 81 6.31 18.35 7.90
N GLY A 82 5.02 18.23 8.22
CA GLY A 82 4.13 19.40 8.36
C GLY A 82 3.73 20.07 7.04
N ALA A 83 3.97 19.44 5.89
CA ALA A 83 3.52 19.89 4.58
C ALA A 83 2.01 19.59 4.41
N ALA A 84 1.16 20.23 5.22
CA ALA A 84 -0.24 19.87 5.47
C ALA A 84 -1.25 20.04 4.29
N LYS A 85 -0.80 20.14 3.03
CA LYS A 85 -1.67 20.09 1.85
C LYS A 85 -1.83 18.70 1.24
N THR A 86 -1.04 17.72 1.68
CA THR A 86 -1.05 16.33 1.17
C THR A 86 -1.98 15.40 1.94
N ILE A 87 -2.45 15.77 3.14
CA ILE A 87 -3.34 14.95 3.98
C ILE A 87 -4.69 14.68 3.29
N ASP A 88 -5.27 15.71 2.64
CA ASP A 88 -6.55 15.55 1.92
C ASP A 88 -6.40 14.59 0.73
N LEU A 89 -5.30 14.68 -0.02
CA LEU A 89 -5.04 13.78 -1.14
C LEU A 89 -4.74 12.35 -0.67
N ALA A 90 -3.97 12.18 0.41
CA ALA A 90 -3.73 10.87 1.03
C ALA A 90 -5.04 10.21 1.48
N THR A 91 -5.95 11.00 2.05
CA THR A 91 -7.29 10.53 2.46
C THR A 91 -8.12 10.08 1.26
N VAL A 92 -8.14 10.88 0.19
CA VAL A 92 -8.83 10.51 -1.06
C VAL A 92 -8.24 9.24 -1.67
N MET A 93 -6.91 9.10 -1.67
CA MET A 93 -6.23 7.93 -2.22
C MET A 93 -6.45 6.68 -1.36
N LYS A 94 -6.49 6.82 -0.04
CA LYS A 94 -6.87 5.75 0.89
C LYS A 94 -8.28 5.24 0.62
N GLU A 95 -9.25 6.14 0.50
CA GLU A 95 -10.62 5.76 0.17
C GLU A 95 -10.70 5.14 -1.24
N ASN A 96 -9.92 5.63 -2.20
CA ASN A 96 -9.87 5.05 -3.54
C ASN A 96 -9.27 3.62 -3.57
N LYS A 97 -8.14 3.37 -2.89
CA LYS A 97 -7.59 2.01 -2.71
C LYS A 97 -8.59 1.09 -2.04
N ARG A 98 -9.28 1.56 -1.00
CA ARG A 98 -10.32 0.81 -0.30
C ARG A 98 -11.51 0.47 -1.20
N MET A 99 -11.93 1.41 -2.04
CA MET A 99 -12.96 1.19 -3.06
C MET A 99 -12.51 0.15 -4.08
N LEU A 100 -11.28 0.25 -4.62
CA LEU A 100 -10.75 -0.72 -5.57
C LEU A 100 -10.69 -2.14 -4.99
N ARG A 101 -10.28 -2.31 -3.73
CA ARG A 101 -10.31 -3.62 -3.05
C ARG A 101 -11.73 -4.18 -2.96
N ARG A 102 -12.71 -3.35 -2.59
CA ARG A 102 -14.13 -3.74 -2.54
C ARG A 102 -14.65 -4.13 -3.91
N ILE A 103 -14.32 -3.37 -4.96
CA ILE A 103 -14.71 -3.65 -6.34
C ILE A 103 -14.14 -5.01 -6.78
N ARG A 104 -12.85 -5.27 -6.58
CA ARG A 104 -12.23 -6.58 -6.90
C ARG A 104 -12.89 -7.74 -6.16
N ALA A 105 -13.25 -7.55 -4.88
CA ALA A 105 -13.93 -8.58 -4.11
C ALA A 105 -15.35 -8.86 -4.63
N VAL A 106 -16.08 -7.83 -5.08
CA VAL A 106 -17.39 -8.00 -5.71
C VAL A 106 -17.26 -8.68 -7.07
N ASP A 107 -16.28 -8.27 -7.87
CA ASP A 107 -16.00 -8.85 -9.19
C ASP A 107 -15.70 -10.35 -9.10
N GLY A 108 -14.84 -10.76 -8.16
CA GLY A 108 -14.55 -12.18 -7.91
C GLY A 108 -15.79 -12.99 -7.53
N LYS A 109 -16.66 -12.44 -6.66
CA LYS A 109 -17.93 -13.09 -6.28
C LYS A 109 -18.89 -13.22 -7.47
N LEU A 110 -18.93 -12.22 -8.35
CA LEU A 110 -19.79 -12.25 -9.52
C LEU A 110 -19.34 -13.35 -10.50
N VAL A 111 -18.04 -13.48 -10.74
CA VAL A 111 -17.47 -14.54 -11.56
C VAL A 111 -17.81 -15.93 -11.00
N GLU A 112 -17.66 -16.12 -9.68
CA GLU A 112 -18.00 -17.39 -9.03
C GLU A 112 -19.51 -17.72 -9.16
N GLN A 113 -20.38 -16.73 -8.98
CA GLN A 113 -21.82 -16.93 -9.16
C GLN A 113 -22.19 -17.28 -10.60
N LEU A 114 -21.56 -16.64 -11.60
CA LEU A 114 -21.78 -16.97 -13.01
C LEU A 114 -21.37 -18.42 -13.33
N GLN A 115 -20.22 -18.86 -12.84
CA GLN A 115 -19.76 -20.25 -12.98
C GLN A 115 -20.72 -21.25 -12.29
N ASN A 116 -21.32 -20.88 -11.17
CA ASN A 116 -22.31 -21.71 -10.49
C ASN A 116 -23.60 -21.85 -11.31
N VAL A 117 -24.07 -20.75 -11.91
CA VAL A 117 -25.26 -20.76 -12.79
C VAL A 117 -25.00 -21.58 -14.05
N GLU A 118 -23.84 -21.41 -14.69
CA GLU A 118 -23.45 -22.18 -15.86
C GLU A 118 -23.43 -23.70 -15.56
N ARG A 119 -22.80 -24.10 -14.44
CA ARG A 119 -22.80 -25.50 -13.99
C ARG A 119 -24.21 -26.04 -13.75
N ALA A 120 -25.09 -25.27 -13.11
CA ALA A 120 -26.47 -25.68 -12.85
C ALA A 120 -27.26 -25.89 -14.16
N ILE A 121 -27.07 -25.00 -15.15
CA ILE A 121 -27.68 -25.13 -16.47
C ILE A 121 -27.22 -26.43 -17.16
N HIS A 122 -25.92 -26.71 -17.17
CA HIS A 122 -25.38 -27.95 -17.76
C HIS A 122 -25.93 -29.21 -17.08
N GLN A 123 -26.07 -29.21 -15.76
CA GLN A 123 -26.65 -30.33 -15.01
C GLN A 123 -28.12 -30.57 -15.38
N LEU A 124 -28.94 -29.50 -15.44
CA LEU A 124 -30.34 -29.60 -15.81
C LEU A 124 -30.53 -30.08 -17.26
N GLN A 125 -29.70 -29.60 -18.19
CA GLN A 125 -29.72 -30.07 -19.58
C GLN A 125 -29.36 -31.56 -19.69
N ALA A 126 -28.35 -32.01 -18.94
CA ALA A 126 -27.93 -33.41 -18.91
C ALA A 126 -29.01 -34.32 -18.30
N GLN A 127 -29.70 -33.88 -17.26
CA GLN A 127 -30.79 -34.64 -16.63
C GLN A 127 -31.97 -34.81 -17.61
N ARG A 128 -32.37 -33.74 -18.29
CA ARG A 128 -33.47 -33.76 -19.27
C ARG A 128 -33.20 -34.66 -20.49
N LEU A 129 -31.94 -34.82 -20.89
CA LEU A 129 -31.53 -35.75 -21.96
C LEU A 129 -31.56 -37.22 -21.53
N ARG A 130 -31.43 -37.52 -20.23
CA ARG A 130 -31.50 -38.89 -19.69
C ARG A 130 -32.93 -39.38 -19.46
N GLU A 131 -33.86 -38.45 -19.27
CA GLU A 131 -35.29 -38.72 -19.04
C GLU A 131 -36.10 -38.84 -20.35
N LYS A 132 -35.47 -38.68 -21.51
CA LYS A 132 -36.06 -38.90 -22.85
C LYS A 132 -35.50 -40.16 -23.48
#